data_AF-A0A7X8ZB90-F1
#
_entry.id   AF-A0A7X8ZB90-F1
#
_cell.length_a   1.000
_cell.length_b   1.000
_cell.length_c   1.000
_cell.angle_alpha   90.00
_cell.angle_beta   90.00
_cell.angle_gamma   90.00
#
_symmetry.space_group_name_H-M   'P 1'
#
loop_
_entity.id
_entity.type
_entity.pdbx_description
1 polymer ?
#
loop_
_entity_poly.entity_id
_entity_poly.type
_entity_poly.pdbx_seq_one_letter_code
_entity_poly.pdbx_strand_id
1 'polypeptide(L)'
;SLDYNIHRGGDILSERFRGMTPEWHKEHDEAFVLAQNEAKEHFHRCHKCRSWVCEGDWNEQEGLCVECAPRMNIEIAAARAEKMIADIKEKAEKTQVFTGKIESKQTFCPECGKPASQGKFCTNCGANLSLAKCPNCGAQNPANTRFCGECGTRLG
;
A
#
# COMPACT_ATOMS: atom_id res chain seq x y z
N SER A 1 -27.70 -1.50 -20.78
CA SER A 1 -26.47 -0.71 -21.04
C SER A 1 -25.33 -1.53 -21.66
N LEU A 2 -25.59 -2.75 -22.18
CA LEU A 2 -24.59 -3.56 -22.89
C LEU A 2 -24.68 -3.39 -24.42
N ASP A 3 -25.85 -3.02 -24.95
CA ASP A 3 -26.06 -2.86 -26.40
C ASP A 3 -25.33 -1.65 -27.00
N TYR A 4 -25.07 -0.61 -26.21
CA TYR A 4 -24.52 0.65 -26.72
C TYR A 4 -23.01 0.57 -27.08
N ASN A 5 -22.28 -0.43 -26.56
CA ASN A 5 -20.85 -0.59 -26.84
C ASN A 5 -20.55 -1.52 -28.03
N ILE A 6 -21.43 -2.46 -28.34
CA ILE A 6 -21.24 -3.38 -29.48
C ILE A 6 -21.47 -2.65 -30.81
N HIS A 7 -22.45 -1.73 -30.87
CA HIS A 7 -22.71 -0.97 -32.09
C HIS A 7 -21.54 -0.04 -32.50
N ARG A 8 -20.92 0.67 -31.55
CA ARG A 8 -19.78 1.57 -31.89
C ARG A 8 -18.52 0.82 -32.35
N GLY A 9 -18.28 -0.39 -31.87
CA GLY A 9 -17.12 -1.19 -32.29
C GLY A 9 -17.21 -1.65 -33.74
N GLY A 10 -18.41 -2.05 -34.18
CA GLY A 10 -18.68 -2.40 -35.58
C GLY A 10 -18.63 -1.21 -36.52
N ASP A 11 -19.15 -0.06 -36.09
CA ASP A 11 -19.20 1.16 -36.90
C ASP A 11 -17.80 1.69 -37.25
N ILE A 12 -16.87 1.73 -36.28
CA ILE A 12 -15.49 2.23 -36.50
C ILE A 12 -14.72 1.36 -37.50
N LEU A 13 -14.93 0.04 -37.50
CA LEU A 13 -14.33 -0.86 -38.47
C LEU A 13 -14.97 -0.69 -39.86
N SER A 14 -16.29 -0.48 -39.91
CA SER A 14 -17.01 -0.24 -41.17
C SER A 14 -16.56 1.05 -41.87
N GLU A 15 -16.23 2.13 -41.14
CA GLU A 15 -15.76 3.37 -41.75
C GLU A 15 -14.42 3.21 -42.50
N ARG A 16 -13.55 2.28 -42.05
CA ARG A 16 -12.23 2.02 -42.66
C ARG A 16 -12.29 1.39 -44.04
N PHE A 17 -13.41 0.78 -44.41
CA PHE A 17 -13.54 0.02 -45.66
C PHE A 17 -14.46 0.70 -46.68
N ARG A 18 -14.80 1.97 -46.47
CA ARG A 18 -15.58 2.76 -47.43
C ARG A 18 -14.80 2.93 -48.74
N GLY A 19 -15.39 2.47 -49.85
CA GLY A 19 -14.82 2.60 -51.20
C GLY A 19 -14.19 1.31 -51.76
N MET A 20 -14.25 0.20 -51.03
CA MET A 20 -13.86 -1.11 -51.53
C MET A 20 -14.91 -1.69 -52.50
N THR A 21 -14.51 -2.64 -53.34
CA THR A 21 -15.43 -3.27 -54.29
C THR A 21 -16.38 -4.26 -53.61
N PRO A 22 -17.55 -4.55 -54.18
CA PRO A 22 -18.45 -5.58 -53.66
C PRO A 22 -17.79 -6.95 -53.50
N GLU A 23 -16.88 -7.31 -54.41
CA GLU A 23 -16.11 -8.57 -54.36
C GLU A 23 -15.17 -8.58 -53.15
N TRP A 24 -14.48 -7.48 -52.88
CA TRP A 24 -13.63 -7.35 -51.70
C TRP A 24 -14.44 -7.48 -50.40
N HIS A 25 -15.64 -6.87 -50.34
CA HIS A 25 -16.51 -6.99 -49.17
C HIS A 25 -16.93 -8.44 -48.93
N LYS A 26 -17.26 -9.17 -50.00
CA LYS A 26 -17.61 -10.58 -49.90
C LYS A 26 -16.43 -11.42 -49.36
N GLU A 27 -15.24 -11.25 -49.91
CA GLU A 27 -14.04 -11.96 -49.44
C GLU A 27 -13.67 -11.59 -48.00
N HIS A 28 -13.80 -10.32 -47.64
CA HIS A 28 -13.58 -9.82 -46.28
C HIS A 28 -14.57 -10.44 -45.28
N ASP A 29 -15.86 -10.47 -45.62
CA ASP A 29 -16.88 -11.05 -44.76
C ASP A 29 -16.70 -12.57 -44.59
N GLU A 30 -16.33 -13.28 -45.66
CA GLU A 30 -15.97 -14.70 -45.61
C GLU A 30 -14.74 -14.94 -44.69
N ALA A 31 -13.68 -14.15 -44.85
CA ALA A 31 -12.49 -14.22 -44.01
C ALA A 31 -12.80 -13.87 -42.54
N PHE A 32 -13.68 -12.90 -42.31
CA PHE A 32 -14.08 -12.51 -40.96
C PHE A 32 -14.90 -13.60 -40.26
N VAL A 33 -15.81 -14.27 -40.98
CA VAL A 33 -16.55 -15.43 -40.44
C VAL A 33 -15.60 -16.59 -40.12
N LEU A 34 -14.60 -16.84 -40.97
CA LEU A 34 -13.58 -17.86 -40.71
C LEU A 34 -12.82 -17.55 -39.41
N ALA A 35 -12.30 -16.32 -39.29
CA ALA A 35 -11.58 -15.87 -38.10
C ALA A 35 -12.45 -15.94 -36.82
N GLN A 36 -13.74 -15.61 -36.93
CA GLN A 36 -14.67 -15.77 -35.80
C GLN A 36 -14.86 -17.23 -35.40
N ASN A 37 -14.95 -18.15 -36.36
CA ASN A 37 -15.16 -19.56 -36.06
C ASN A 37 -13.91 -20.20 -35.44
N GLU A 38 -12.72 -19.86 -35.93
CA GLU A 38 -11.44 -20.24 -35.31
C GLU A 38 -11.38 -19.72 -33.86
N ALA A 39 -11.79 -18.48 -33.61
CA ALA A 39 -11.78 -17.92 -32.27
C ALA A 39 -12.76 -18.62 -31.30
N LYS A 40 -13.93 -19.09 -31.77
CA LYS A 40 -14.95 -19.74 -30.93
C LYS A 40 -14.45 -21.03 -30.28
N GLU A 41 -13.47 -21.71 -30.86
CA GLU A 41 -12.93 -22.96 -30.31
C GLU A 41 -12.20 -22.73 -28.97
N HIS A 42 -11.72 -21.52 -28.71
CA HIS A 42 -10.98 -21.15 -27.51
C HIS A 42 -11.85 -20.61 -26.36
N PHE A 43 -13.16 -20.53 -26.56
CA PHE A 43 -14.09 -20.01 -25.57
C PHE A 43 -15.13 -21.05 -25.16
N HIS A 44 -15.37 -21.15 -23.86
CA HIS A 44 -16.36 -22.04 -23.27
C HIS A 44 -17.51 -21.23 -22.67
N ARG A 45 -18.75 -21.63 -22.98
CA ARG A 45 -19.95 -21.05 -22.35
C ARG A 45 -20.32 -21.80 -21.08
N CYS A 46 -20.24 -21.12 -19.94
CA CYS A 46 -20.65 -21.69 -18.67
C CYS A 46 -22.17 -21.92 -18.61
N HIS A 47 -22.57 -23.14 -18.25
CA HIS A 47 -24.00 -23.51 -18.23
C HIS A 47 -24.74 -22.93 -17.01
N LYS A 48 -24.00 -22.60 -15.94
CA LYS A 48 -24.55 -21.99 -14.71
C LYS A 48 -24.75 -20.49 -14.87
N CYS A 49 -23.70 -19.72 -15.17
CA CYS A 49 -23.78 -18.26 -15.25
C CYS A 49 -24.02 -17.72 -16.67
N ARG A 50 -23.96 -18.56 -17.71
CA ARG A 50 -24.14 -18.21 -19.13
C ARG A 50 -23.08 -17.28 -19.72
N SER A 51 -22.02 -16.98 -18.98
CA SER A 51 -20.86 -16.22 -19.46
C SER A 51 -19.95 -17.08 -20.36
N TRP A 52 -19.32 -16.43 -21.34
CA TRP A 52 -18.23 -17.00 -22.12
C TRP A 52 -16.91 -16.70 -21.43
N VAL A 53 -16.05 -17.71 -21.29
CA VAL A 53 -14.73 -17.62 -20.66
C VAL A 53 -13.70 -18.31 -21.55
N CYS A 54 -12.43 -17.93 -21.42
CA CYS A 54 -11.34 -18.61 -22.12
C CYS A 54 -11.02 -19.96 -21.46
N GLU A 55 -10.15 -20.75 -22.11
CA GLU A 55 -9.62 -22.02 -21.57
C GLU A 55 -9.04 -21.87 -20.14
N GLY A 56 -8.31 -20.79 -19.86
CA GLY A 56 -7.69 -20.56 -18.55
C GLY A 56 -8.70 -20.43 -17.41
N ASP A 57 -9.85 -19.81 -17.70
CA ASP A 57 -10.95 -19.53 -16.77
C ASP A 57 -12.03 -20.63 -16.77
N TRP A 58 -11.83 -21.69 -17.58
CA TRP A 58 -12.70 -22.85 -17.64
C TRP A 58 -12.20 -23.97 -16.72
N ASN A 59 -13.02 -24.41 -15.78
CA ASN A 59 -12.73 -25.61 -15.00
C ASN A 59 -13.17 -26.85 -15.79
N GLU A 60 -12.21 -27.47 -16.48
CA GLU A 60 -12.44 -28.67 -17.29
C GLU A 60 -12.96 -29.87 -16.49
N GLN A 61 -12.61 -29.98 -15.21
CA GLN A 61 -13.01 -31.10 -14.36
C GLN A 61 -14.51 -31.06 -14.04
N GLU A 62 -15.05 -29.85 -13.89
CA GLU A 62 -16.44 -29.61 -13.48
C GLU A 62 -17.34 -29.12 -14.64
N GLY A 63 -16.75 -28.80 -15.80
CA GLY A 63 -17.49 -28.28 -16.96
C GLY A 63 -18.17 -26.93 -16.68
N LEU A 64 -17.55 -26.08 -15.85
CA LEU A 64 -18.06 -24.78 -15.43
C LEU A 64 -16.91 -23.75 -15.40
N CYS A 65 -17.20 -22.45 -15.41
CA CYS A 65 -16.14 -21.45 -15.22
C CYS A 65 -15.61 -21.49 -13.78
N VAL A 66 -14.37 -21.06 -13.57
CA VAL A 66 -13.70 -21.05 -12.25
C VAL A 66 -14.44 -20.20 -11.21
N GLU A 67 -15.16 -19.17 -11.62
CA GLU A 67 -16.04 -18.38 -10.74
C GLU A 67 -17.25 -19.19 -10.23
N CYS A 68 -17.74 -20.13 -11.03
CA CYS A 68 -18.90 -20.96 -10.70
C CYS A 68 -18.55 -22.25 -9.99
N ALA A 69 -17.40 -22.83 -10.34
CA ALA A 69 -16.80 -24.02 -9.76
C ALA A 69 -15.27 -23.84 -9.72
N PRO A 70 -14.73 -23.27 -8.64
CA PRO A 70 -13.30 -23.06 -8.48
C PRO A 70 -12.50 -24.36 -8.54
N ARG A 71 -11.25 -24.28 -8.98
CA ARG A 71 -10.33 -25.42 -8.98
C ARG A 71 -9.84 -25.66 -7.56
N MET A 72 -10.26 -26.75 -6.93
CA MET A 72 -10.00 -27.03 -5.51
C MET A 72 -8.52 -26.99 -5.12
N ASN A 73 -7.61 -27.46 -5.98
CA ASN A 73 -6.18 -27.42 -5.72
C ASN A 73 -5.63 -25.98 -5.64
N ILE A 74 -6.15 -25.06 -6.45
CA ILE A 74 -5.78 -23.64 -6.44
C ILE A 74 -6.31 -22.98 -5.16
N GLU A 75 -7.56 -23.24 -4.80
CA GLU A 75 -8.16 -22.72 -3.56
C GLU A 75 -7.42 -23.20 -2.30
N ILE A 76 -7.04 -24.48 -2.25
CA ILE A 76 -6.26 -25.03 -1.12
C ILE A 76 -4.88 -24.36 -1.05
N ALA A 77 -4.22 -24.15 -2.20
CA ALA A 77 -2.92 -23.48 -2.24
C ALA A 77 -3.01 -22.02 -1.78
N ALA A 78 -4.03 -21.29 -2.26
CA ALA A 78 -4.30 -19.90 -1.88
C ALA A 78 -4.57 -19.80 -0.37
N ALA A 79 -5.48 -20.62 0.18
CA ALA A 79 -5.81 -20.61 1.60
C ALA A 79 -4.59 -20.90 2.50
N ARG A 80 -3.71 -21.83 2.08
CA ARG A 80 -2.45 -22.11 2.79
C ARG A 80 -1.50 -20.91 2.77
N ALA A 81 -1.36 -20.24 1.63
CA ALA A 81 -0.52 -19.06 1.51
C ALA A 81 -1.04 -17.90 2.37
N GLU A 82 -2.36 -17.67 2.37
CA GLU A 82 -3.00 -16.67 3.22
C GLU A 82 -2.75 -16.91 4.70
N LYS A 83 -2.95 -18.15 5.17
CA LYS A 83 -2.68 -18.52 6.56
C LYS A 83 -1.21 -18.33 6.91
N MET A 84 -0.30 -18.72 6.01
CA MET A 84 1.14 -18.53 6.23
C MET A 84 1.52 -17.05 6.36
N ILE A 85 0.93 -16.17 5.55
CA ILE A 85 1.13 -14.72 5.68
C ILE A 85 0.60 -14.21 7.03
N ALA A 86 -0.58 -14.66 7.46
CA ALA A 86 -1.15 -14.29 8.75
C ALA A 86 -0.25 -14.71 9.92
N ASP A 87 0.27 -15.94 9.89
CA ASP A 87 1.17 -16.46 10.92
C ASP A 87 2.50 -15.70 10.97
N ILE A 88 3.05 -15.31 9.80
CA ILE A 88 4.24 -14.47 9.70
C ILE A 88 3.98 -13.11 10.36
N LYS A 89 2.86 -12.46 10.05
CA LYS A 89 2.49 -11.16 10.64
C LYS A 89 2.34 -11.25 12.15
N GLU A 90 1.61 -12.24 12.65
CA GLU A 90 1.41 -12.46 14.09
C GLU A 90 2.75 -12.67 14.82
N LYS A 91 3.66 -13.46 14.21
CA LYS A 91 4.99 -13.68 14.78
C LYS A 91 5.83 -12.40 14.78
N ALA A 92 5.77 -11.62 13.71
CA ALA A 92 6.50 -10.36 13.60
C ALA A 92 6.02 -9.35 14.65
N GLU A 93 4.71 -9.22 14.86
CA GLU A 93 4.11 -8.34 15.88
C GLU A 93 4.57 -8.68 17.30
N LYS A 94 4.73 -9.97 17.61
CA LYS A 94 5.18 -10.44 18.92
C LYS A 94 6.70 -10.36 19.11
N THR A 95 7.45 -10.11 18.06
CA THR A 95 8.92 -10.07 18.12
C THR A 95 9.38 -8.66 18.47
N GLN A 96 10.08 -8.50 19.59
CA GLN A 96 10.71 -7.22 19.91
C GLN A 96 11.88 -6.97 18.95
N VAL A 97 11.65 -6.12 17.96
CA VAL A 97 12.68 -5.75 16.96
C VAL A 97 13.59 -4.62 17.43
N PHE A 98 13.15 -3.80 18.38
CA PHE A 98 13.91 -2.68 18.90
C PHE A 98 14.33 -2.92 20.36
N THR A 99 15.65 -2.96 20.59
CA THR A 99 16.27 -3.18 21.90
C THR A 99 16.87 -1.90 22.50
N GLY A 100 16.78 -0.77 21.79
CA GLY A 100 17.30 0.52 22.27
C GLY A 100 16.42 1.14 23.36
N LYS A 101 16.98 2.11 24.09
CA LYS A 101 16.18 2.95 25.01
C LYS A 101 15.42 4.00 24.22
N ILE A 102 14.10 4.04 24.39
CA ILE A 102 13.27 5.13 23.85
C ILE A 102 13.34 6.29 24.86
N GLU A 103 14.28 7.22 24.65
CA GLU A 103 14.37 8.45 25.46
C GLU A 103 14.03 9.67 24.60
N SER A 104 12.98 10.41 24.97
CA SER A 104 12.67 11.74 24.43
C SER A 104 13.43 12.83 25.19
N LYS A 105 14.76 12.76 25.28
CA LYS A 105 15.56 13.83 25.89
C LYS A 105 16.04 14.83 24.84
N GLN A 106 15.09 15.48 24.18
CA GLN A 106 15.35 16.78 23.56
C GLN A 106 14.91 17.86 24.53
N THR A 107 15.84 18.32 25.36
CA THR A 107 15.67 19.52 26.17
C THR A 107 15.86 20.73 25.25
N PHE A 108 14.98 21.72 25.31
CA PHE A 108 15.16 22.97 24.54
C PHE A 108 15.91 24.01 25.36
N CYS A 109 16.71 24.83 24.68
CA CYS A 109 17.40 25.95 25.31
C CYS A 109 16.37 27.03 25.73
N PRO A 110 16.34 27.48 26.99
CA PRO A 110 15.39 28.50 27.44
C PRO A 110 15.64 29.88 26.82
N GLU A 111 16.86 30.16 26.36
CA GLU A 111 17.22 31.46 25.78
C GLU A 111 16.91 31.55 24.28
N CYS A 112 17.12 30.48 23.50
CA CYS A 112 16.95 30.52 22.04
C CYS A 112 15.89 29.56 21.48
N GLY A 113 15.27 28.73 22.33
CA GLY A 113 14.22 27.79 21.95
C GLY A 113 14.66 26.61 21.07
N LYS A 114 15.95 26.50 20.69
CA LYS A 114 16.48 25.40 19.88
C LYS A 114 16.84 24.19 20.75
N PRO A 115 16.87 22.96 20.19
CA PRO A 115 17.30 21.77 20.93
C PRO A 115 18.67 21.98 21.56
N ALA A 116 18.72 21.86 22.89
CA ALA A 116 19.94 21.92 23.67
C ALA A 116 20.57 20.53 23.76
N SER A 117 21.88 20.46 23.55
CA SER A 117 22.66 19.26 23.85
C SER A 117 22.82 19.10 25.37
N GLN A 118 23.27 17.93 25.82
CA GLN A 118 23.55 17.68 27.26
C GLN A 118 24.81 18.43 27.79
N GLY A 119 25.32 19.42 27.06
CA GLY A 119 26.49 20.20 27.42
C GLY A 119 26.19 21.37 28.38
N LYS A 120 27.24 21.92 29.00
CA LYS A 120 27.13 23.09 29.90
C LYS A 120 26.75 24.39 29.17
N PHE A 121 26.84 24.42 27.84
CA PHE A 121 26.51 25.58 27.02
C PHE A 121 25.65 25.15 25.83
N CYS A 122 24.71 26.01 25.43
CA CYS A 122 23.92 25.83 24.23
C CYS A 122 24.82 25.96 22.99
N THR A 123 24.86 24.92 22.16
CA THR A 123 25.63 24.92 20.90
C THR A 123 25.10 25.90 19.86
N ASN A 124 23.85 26.38 20.02
CA ASN A 124 23.21 27.28 19.07
C ASN A 124 23.37 28.77 19.41
N CYS A 125 23.39 29.14 20.70
CA CYS A 125 23.44 30.54 21.13
C CYS A 125 24.50 30.85 22.20
N GLY A 126 25.24 29.84 22.69
CA GLY A 126 26.27 30.01 23.72
C GLY A 126 25.74 30.19 25.15
N ALA A 127 24.42 30.20 25.36
CA ALA A 127 23.83 30.34 26.69
C ALA A 127 24.33 29.25 27.66
N ASN A 128 24.67 29.63 28.90
CA ASN A 128 25.10 28.69 29.93
C ASN A 128 23.89 27.91 30.47
N LEU A 129 23.91 26.60 30.24
CA LEU A 129 22.87 25.65 30.67
C LEU A 129 23.29 24.85 31.90
N SER A 130 24.42 25.20 32.52
CA SER A 130 24.85 24.54 33.76
C SER A 130 23.89 24.82 34.91
N LEU A 131 23.77 23.83 35.79
CA LEU A 131 22.99 23.93 37.02
C LEU A 131 23.92 24.32 38.16
N ALA A 132 23.58 25.40 38.87
CA ALA A 132 24.20 25.80 40.12
C ALA A 132 23.60 25.02 41.29
N LYS A 133 24.45 24.57 42.22
CA LYS A 133 24.01 23.85 43.41
C LYS A 133 23.73 24.84 44.54
N CYS A 134 22.56 24.76 45.16
CA CYS A 134 22.22 25.57 46.32
C CYS A 134 23.13 25.23 47.51
N PRO A 135 23.78 26.21 48.15
CA PRO A 135 24.68 25.94 49.28
C PRO A 135 23.93 25.51 50.55
N ASN A 136 22.64 25.82 50.68
CA ASN A 136 21.83 25.50 51.85
C ASN A 136 21.19 24.09 51.75
N CYS A 137 20.48 23.80 50.65
CA CYS A 137 19.75 22.53 50.51
C CYS A 137 20.35 21.56 49.48
N GLY A 138 21.35 21.98 48.70
CA GLY A 138 21.98 21.13 47.69
C GLY A 138 21.18 20.94 46.39
N ALA A 139 20.02 21.59 46.22
CA ALA A 139 19.22 21.53 44.99
C ALA A 139 19.96 22.10 43.77
N GLN A 140 19.75 21.51 42.61
CA GLN A 140 20.28 22.00 41.33
C GLN A 140 19.31 23.00 40.70
N ASN A 141 19.77 24.24 40.53
CA ASN A 141 18.99 25.33 39.96
C ASN A 141 19.69 25.87 38.70
N PRO A 142 18.98 26.38 37.69
CA PRO A 142 19.61 27.03 36.55
C PRO A 142 20.57 28.14 37.00
N ALA A 143 21.75 28.22 36.37
CA ALA A 143 22.82 29.13 36.78
C ALA A 143 22.39 30.61 36.93
N ASN A 144 21.33 31.06 36.24
CA ASN A 144 20.82 32.44 36.27
C ASN A 144 19.66 32.66 37.26
N THR A 145 19.33 31.70 38.13
CA THR A 145 18.25 31.87 39.13
C THR A 145 18.71 32.68 40.34
N ARG A 146 17.92 33.70 40.72
CA ARG A 146 18.23 34.58 41.87
C ARG A 146 17.93 33.91 43.21
N PHE A 147 16.96 33.00 43.24
CA PHE A 147 16.53 32.27 44.42
C PHE A 147 16.46 30.78 44.11
N CYS A 148 16.79 29.95 45.10
CA CYS A 148 16.60 28.51 45.03
C CYS A 148 15.10 28.18 44.94
N GLY A 149 14.70 27.44 43.92
CA GLY A 149 13.30 27.04 43.72
C GLY A 149 12.75 26.12 44.81
N GLU A 150 13.64 25.43 45.55
CA GLU A 150 13.25 24.48 46.59
C GLU A 150 13.18 25.10 47.99
N CYS A 151 14.16 25.94 48.36
CA CYS A 151 14.30 26.44 49.74
C CYS A 151 14.33 27.98 49.85
N GLY A 152 14.13 28.70 48.74
CA GLY A 152 14.07 30.17 48.73
C GLY A 152 15.39 30.89 49.05
N THR A 153 16.48 30.16 49.30
CA THR A 153 17.79 30.74 49.59
C THR A 153 18.29 31.54 48.39
N ARG A 154 18.75 32.78 48.58
CA ARG A 154 19.30 33.61 47.52
C ARG A 154 20.60 32.98 46.97
N LEU A 155 20.68 32.82 45.65
CA LEU A 155 21.82 32.22 44.94
C LEU A 155 22.68 33.26 44.19
N GLY A 156 22.21 34.51 44.10
CA GLY A 156 22.89 35.66 43.50
C GLY A 156 22.29 36.99 43.95
#